data_AF-A0AAP8MYM2-F1
#
_entry.id   AF-A0AAP8MYM2-F1
#
_cell.length_a   1.000
_cell.length_b   1.000
_cell.length_c   1.000
_cell.angle_alpha   90.00
_cell.angle_beta   90.00
_cell.angle_gamma   90.00
#
_symmetry.space_group_name_H-M   'P 1'
#
loop_
_entity.id
_entity.type
_entity.pdbx_description
1 polymer ?
#
loop_
_entity_poly.entity_id
_entity_poly.type
_entity_poly.pdbx_seq_one_letter_code
_entity_poly.pdbx_strand_id
1 'polypeptide(L)'
;MNDILTIHGYAFDKSLVVAIVVVCLLLTIALVVVQGSLVGPAQLKFSNRVVSEAYVDVNEYCGSQDDEVMQLAFCSNENAVVNAKTKEVIARYNAGSQNYRLLAYLFDNPNKTISERDLASEVNPASPDSFYIRKAICNLKLDKELRSKMFTVHGSNQVVLNTEIPMTTNAA
;
A
#
# COMPACT_ATOMS: atom_id res chain seq x y z
N MET A 1 -24.38 -50.82 -14.53
CA MET A 1 -24.10 -51.25 -13.15
C MET A 1 -23.57 -50.02 -12.44
N ASN A 2 -24.34 -49.46 -11.51
CA ASN A 2 -23.93 -48.25 -10.81
C ASN A 2 -22.95 -48.66 -9.72
N ASP A 3 -21.69 -48.23 -9.84
CA ASP A 3 -20.69 -48.42 -8.81
C ASP A 3 -21.05 -47.51 -7.63
N ILE A 4 -21.32 -48.10 -6.47
CA ILE A 4 -21.69 -47.39 -5.25
C ILE A 4 -20.45 -47.27 -4.38
N LEU A 5 -20.15 -46.03 -3.95
CA LEU A 5 -19.06 -45.74 -3.03
C LEU A 5 -19.64 -45.52 -1.63
N THR A 6 -19.21 -46.31 -0.65
CA THR A 6 -19.65 -46.19 0.75
C THR A 6 -18.59 -45.53 1.62
N ILE A 7 -18.94 -44.40 2.24
CA ILE A 7 -18.08 -43.70 3.22
C ILE A 7 -18.90 -43.52 4.50
N HIS A 8 -18.43 -44.10 5.62
CA HIS A 8 -19.05 -43.97 6.95
C HIS A 8 -20.58 -44.24 6.98
N GLY A 9 -21.04 -45.26 6.27
CA GLY A 9 -22.45 -45.67 6.27
C GLY A 9 -23.35 -44.93 5.28
N TYR A 10 -22.81 -43.97 4.53
CA TYR A 10 -23.52 -43.30 3.44
C TYR A 10 -23.09 -43.88 2.10
N ALA A 11 -24.06 -44.28 1.29
CA ALA A 11 -23.87 -44.81 -0.05
C ALA A 11 -24.07 -43.69 -1.08
N PHE A 12 -23.04 -43.40 -1.86
CA PHE A 12 -23.09 -42.42 -2.94
C PHE A 12 -22.93 -43.11 -4.28
N ASP A 13 -23.75 -42.72 -5.26
CA ASP A 13 -23.54 -43.10 -6.64
C ASP A 13 -22.23 -42.44 -7.12
N LYS A 14 -21.32 -43.22 -7.72
CA LYS A 14 -20.07 -42.70 -8.29
C LYS A 14 -20.32 -41.55 -9.27
N SER A 15 -21.43 -41.57 -9.99
CA SER A 15 -21.84 -40.50 -10.91
C SER A 15 -22.11 -39.18 -10.17
N LEU A 16 -22.70 -39.26 -8.98
CA LEU A 16 -22.95 -38.10 -8.11
C LEU A 16 -21.64 -37.52 -7.56
N VAL A 17 -20.74 -38.38 -7.11
CA VAL A 17 -19.42 -37.96 -6.61
C VAL A 17 -18.61 -37.28 -7.71
N VAL A 18 -18.59 -37.85 -8.92
CA VAL A 18 -17.92 -37.26 -10.08
C VAL A 18 -18.55 -35.91 -10.44
N ALA A 19 -19.88 -35.80 -10.44
CA ALA A 19 -20.56 -34.54 -10.70
C ALA A 19 -20.19 -33.44 -9.67
N ILE A 20 -20.14 -33.78 -8.38
CA ILE A 20 -19.74 -32.85 -7.31
C ILE A 20 -18.29 -32.37 -7.54
N VAL A 21 -17.37 -33.29 -7.83
CA VAL A 21 -15.96 -32.95 -8.08
C VAL A 21 -15.84 -32.03 -9.29
N VAL A 22 -16.54 -32.32 -10.39
CA VAL A 22 -16.53 -31.48 -11.60
C VAL A 22 -17.08 -30.09 -11.31
N VAL A 23 -18.18 -29.98 -10.56
CA VAL A 23 -18.77 -28.68 -10.17
C VAL A 23 -17.81 -27.88 -9.29
N CYS A 24 -17.16 -28.50 -8.30
CA CYS A 24 -16.14 -27.85 -7.48
C CYS A 24 -14.96 -27.37 -8.34
N LEU A 25 -14.52 -28.16 -9.31
CA LEU A 25 -13.41 -27.81 -10.20
C LEU A 25 -13.79 -26.61 -11.09
N LEU A 26 -14.99 -26.60 -11.67
CA LEU A 26 -15.52 -25.47 -12.43
C LEU A 26 -15.67 -24.20 -11.58
N LEU A 27 -16.13 -24.32 -10.34
CA LEU A 27 -16.22 -23.20 -9.39
C LEU A 27 -14.85 -22.62 -9.05
N THR A 28 -13.83 -23.46 -8.84
CA THR A 28 -12.46 -22.98 -8.59
C THR A 28 -11.88 -22.24 -9.80
N ILE A 29 -12.11 -22.74 -11.01
CA ILE A 29 -11.69 -22.05 -12.24
C ILE A 29 -12.43 -20.72 -12.39
N ALA A 30 -13.75 -20.68 -12.16
CA ALA A 30 -14.53 -19.45 -12.21
C ALA A 30 -14.05 -18.41 -11.19
N LEU A 31 -13.73 -18.82 -9.96
CA LEU A 31 -13.16 -17.95 -8.93
C LEU A 31 -11.79 -17.36 -9.34
N VAL A 32 -10.92 -18.18 -9.93
CA VAL A 32 -9.60 -17.73 -10.43
C VAL A 32 -9.76 -16.74 -11.60
N VAL A 33 -10.70 -16.98 -12.52
CA VAL A 33 -10.97 -16.07 -13.64
C VAL A 33 -11.56 -14.75 -13.16
N VAL A 34 -12.48 -14.77 -12.19
CA VAL A 34 -13.04 -13.54 -11.59
C VAL A 34 -11.96 -12.75 -10.85
N GLN A 35 -11.03 -13.41 -10.17
CA GLN A 35 -9.87 -12.73 -9.55
C GLN A 35 -8.88 -12.19 -10.60
N GLY A 36 -8.71 -12.86 -11.74
CA GLY A 36 -7.86 -12.43 -12.84
C GLY A 36 -8.41 -11.23 -13.64
N SER A 37 -9.74 -11.09 -13.76
CA SER A 37 -10.37 -9.97 -14.46
C SER A 37 -10.57 -8.70 -13.61
N LEU A 38 -10.29 -8.75 -12.30
CA LEU A 38 -10.32 -7.58 -11.42
C LEU A 38 -8.97 -6.87 -11.29
N VAL A 39 -7.91 -7.40 -11.89
CA VAL A 39 -6.63 -6.69 -12.02
C VAL A 39 -6.67 -5.83 -13.28
N GLY A 40 -7.39 -4.72 -13.19
CA GLY A 40 -7.17 -3.60 -14.11
C GLY A 40 -5.70 -3.17 -14.07
N PRO A 41 -5.18 -2.54 -15.14
CA PRO A 41 -3.81 -2.07 -15.18
C PRO A 41 -3.55 -1.20 -13.96
N ALA A 42 -2.48 -1.55 -13.23
CA ALA A 42 -2.04 -0.91 -12.00
C ALA A 42 -2.06 0.61 -12.18
N GLN A 43 -3.06 1.26 -11.57
CA GLN A 43 -3.03 2.71 -11.44
C GLN A 43 -1.98 3.03 -10.37
N LEU A 44 -0.80 3.42 -10.82
CA LEU A 44 0.03 4.32 -10.04
C LEU A 44 -0.85 5.56 -9.76
N LYS A 45 -1.32 5.72 -8.53
CA LYS A 45 -2.05 6.92 -8.11
C LYS A 45 -1.06 8.09 -8.09
N PHE A 46 -0.92 8.75 -9.24
CA PHE A 46 -0.25 10.04 -9.32
C PHE A 46 -1.26 11.12 -8.96
N SER A 47 -0.94 11.92 -7.93
CA SER A 47 -1.66 13.15 -7.62
C SER A 47 -1.37 14.16 -8.73
N ASN A 48 -2.18 14.14 -9.80
CA ASN A 48 -2.11 15.14 -10.85
C ASN A 48 -2.84 16.39 -10.37
N ARG A 49 -2.10 17.38 -9.87
CA ARG A 49 -2.58 18.76 -9.82
C ARG A 49 -2.04 19.50 -11.04
N VAL A 50 -2.93 19.81 -11.98
CA VAL A 50 -2.68 20.79 -13.03
C VAL A 50 -2.50 22.13 -12.33
N VAL A 51 -1.26 22.63 -12.32
CA VAL A 51 -0.94 24.00 -11.90
C VAL A 51 -1.51 24.92 -12.96
N SER A 52 -2.47 25.74 -12.56
CA SER A 52 -3.08 26.77 -13.39
C SER A 52 -2.01 27.77 -13.81
N GLU A 53 -1.83 27.97 -15.12
CA GLU A 53 -0.99 29.03 -15.68
C GLU A 53 -1.54 30.40 -15.26
N ALA A 54 -0.84 31.03 -14.31
CA ALA A 54 -0.91 32.47 -14.11
C ALA A 54 0.40 33.04 -14.63
N TYR A 55 0.27 33.83 -15.70
CA TYR A 55 1.31 34.63 -16.32
C TYR A 55 2.13 35.38 -15.26
N VAL A 56 3.43 35.11 -15.16
CA VAL A 56 4.40 35.98 -14.49
C VAL A 56 5.66 36.08 -15.34
N ASP A 57 6.09 37.33 -15.40
CA ASP A 57 7.05 37.99 -16.28
C ASP A 57 8.46 37.38 -16.31
N VAL A 58 9.16 37.66 -17.40
CA VAL A 58 10.47 37.15 -17.80
C VAL A 58 11.58 38.01 -17.17
N ASN A 59 12.62 37.33 -16.67
CA ASN A 59 13.93 37.82 -16.18
C ASN A 59 14.03 38.26 -14.72
N GLU A 60 14.45 37.34 -13.84
CA GLU A 60 15.64 37.54 -13.00
C GLU A 60 16.07 36.24 -12.31
N TYR A 61 17.38 36.09 -12.13
CA TYR A 61 18.07 35.19 -11.20
C TYR A 61 18.39 33.74 -11.61
N CYS A 62 19.65 33.58 -12.05
CA CYS A 62 20.63 32.60 -11.60
C CYS A 62 20.13 31.21 -11.16
N GLY A 63 20.36 30.22 -12.05
CA GLY A 63 20.63 28.82 -11.68
C GLY A 63 19.65 28.19 -10.72
N SER A 64 18.54 27.66 -11.24
CA SER A 64 17.81 26.62 -10.54
C SER A 64 18.76 25.43 -10.39
N GLN A 65 19.46 25.34 -9.25
CA GLN A 65 19.82 24.05 -8.70
C GLN A 65 18.50 23.29 -8.67
N ASP A 66 18.36 22.28 -9.52
CA ASP A 66 17.29 21.32 -9.41
C ASP A 66 17.45 20.68 -8.03
N ASP A 67 16.79 21.25 -7.02
CA ASP A 67 16.71 20.65 -5.69
C ASP A 67 16.18 19.24 -5.90
N GLU A 68 17.04 18.25 -5.68
CA GLU A 68 16.75 16.88 -6.08
C GLU A 68 15.64 16.33 -5.18
N VAL A 69 14.38 16.46 -5.59
CA VAL A 69 13.24 15.98 -4.80
C VAL A 69 13.10 14.48 -4.98
N MET A 70 13.19 13.73 -3.87
CA MET A 70 12.78 12.33 -3.84
C MET A 70 11.26 12.26 -3.73
N GLN A 71 10.65 11.64 -4.73
CA GLN A 71 9.22 11.33 -4.73
C GLN A 71 9.03 9.91 -4.22
N LEU A 72 8.26 9.72 -3.16
CA LEU A 72 7.95 8.42 -2.58
C LEU A 72 6.64 7.88 -3.16
N ALA A 73 6.60 6.58 -3.43
CA ALA A 73 5.39 5.85 -3.75
C ALA A 73 5.34 4.52 -3.00
N PHE A 74 4.13 3.98 -2.85
CA PHE A 74 3.91 2.64 -2.31
C PHE A 74 3.46 1.68 -3.41
N CYS A 75 4.24 0.64 -3.64
CA CYS A 75 3.90 -0.44 -4.56
C CYS A 75 3.26 -1.59 -3.77
N SER A 76 1.93 -1.67 -3.80
CA SER A 76 1.18 -2.70 -3.07
C SER A 76 1.50 -4.12 -3.54
N ASN A 77 1.75 -4.32 -4.84
CA ASN A 77 2.11 -5.63 -5.41
C ASN A 77 3.44 -6.16 -4.87
N GLU A 78 4.38 -5.25 -4.61
CA GLU A 78 5.71 -5.57 -4.10
C GLU A 78 5.83 -5.39 -2.58
N ASN A 79 4.75 -4.92 -1.94
CA ASN A 79 4.70 -4.51 -0.54
C ASN A 79 5.86 -3.57 -0.17
N ALA A 80 6.17 -2.62 -1.07
CA ALA A 80 7.41 -1.85 -1.01
C ALA A 80 7.18 -0.33 -1.09
N VAL A 81 7.97 0.43 -0.33
CA VAL A 81 8.16 1.87 -0.55
C VAL A 81 9.27 2.03 -1.57
N VAL A 82 9.03 2.84 -2.59
CA VAL A 82 9.97 3.07 -3.70
C VAL A 82 10.14 4.56 -3.96
N ASN A 83 11.28 4.94 -4.52
CA ASN A 83 11.42 6.22 -5.18
C ASN A 83 10.66 6.18 -6.50
N ALA A 84 9.63 7.00 -6.65
CA ALA A 84 8.76 7.05 -7.82
C ALA A 84 9.50 7.43 -9.11
N LYS A 85 10.58 8.23 -9.00
CA LYS A 85 11.40 8.70 -10.13
C LYS A 85 12.42 7.65 -10.55
N THR A 86 13.23 7.15 -9.62
CA THR A 86 14.32 6.19 -9.92
C THR A 86 13.88 4.73 -9.93
N LYS A 87 12.68 4.43 -9.41
CA LYS A 87 12.16 3.08 -9.15
C LYS A 87 12.99 2.26 -8.16
N GLU A 88 13.90 2.90 -7.44
CA GLU A 88 14.68 2.26 -6.38
C GLU A 88 13.79 1.84 -5.22
N VAL A 89 14.00 0.62 -4.70
CA VAL A 89 13.28 0.11 -3.54
C VAL A 89 13.94 0.59 -2.26
N ILE A 90 13.19 1.37 -1.49
CA ILE A 90 13.65 1.94 -0.22
C ILE A 90 13.44 0.94 0.92
N ALA A 91 12.28 0.30 0.97
CA ALA A 91 11.95 -0.67 2.01
C ALA A 91 10.88 -1.65 1.53
N ARG A 92 10.98 -2.91 1.98
CA ARG A 92 9.98 -3.96 1.77
C ARG A 92 9.34 -4.36 3.09
N TYR A 93 8.06 -4.69 3.05
CA TYR A 93 7.27 -5.07 4.21
C TYR A 93 6.53 -6.37 3.94
N ASN A 94 6.28 -7.14 5.00
CA ASN A 94 5.47 -8.35 4.87
C ASN A 94 4.02 -7.97 4.57
N ALA A 95 3.43 -8.58 3.54
CA ALA A 95 2.02 -8.39 3.21
C ALA A 95 1.13 -8.63 4.43
N GLY A 96 0.17 -7.75 4.67
CA GLY A 96 -0.77 -7.83 5.80
C GLY A 96 -0.18 -7.50 7.19
N SER A 97 1.13 -7.24 7.30
CA SER A 97 1.72 -6.76 8.55
C SER A 97 1.18 -5.38 8.94
N GLN A 98 1.29 -5.01 10.22
CA GLN A 98 0.90 -3.66 10.68
C GLN A 98 1.67 -2.56 9.94
N ASN A 99 2.96 -2.76 9.67
CA ASN A 99 3.77 -1.81 8.90
C ASN A 99 3.26 -1.64 7.46
N TYR A 100 2.90 -2.77 6.81
CA TYR A 100 2.29 -2.73 5.49
C TYR A 100 0.97 -1.95 5.50
N ARG A 101 0.06 -2.27 6.43
CA ARG A 101 -1.25 -1.60 6.53
C ARG A 101 -1.10 -0.12 6.83
N LEU A 102 -0.15 0.26 7.70
CA LEU A 102 0.15 1.65 8.00
C LEU A 102 0.55 2.41 6.74
N LEU A 103 1.52 1.90 5.99
CA LEU A 103 2.01 2.58 4.80
C LEU A 103 0.97 2.60 3.69
N ALA A 104 0.29 1.48 3.42
CA ALA A 104 -0.79 1.44 2.44
C ALA A 104 -1.84 2.52 2.73
N TYR A 105 -2.31 2.60 3.98
CA TYR A 105 -3.33 3.59 4.36
C TYR A 105 -2.85 5.04 4.24
N LEU A 106 -1.61 5.32 4.68
CA LEU A 106 -1.03 6.66 4.61
C LEU A 106 -0.78 7.11 3.17
N PHE A 107 -0.31 6.21 2.30
CA PHE A 107 -0.10 6.51 0.87
C PHE A 107 -1.40 6.64 0.08
N ASP A 108 -2.49 6.02 0.54
CA ASP A 108 -3.84 6.27 0.01
C ASP A 108 -4.42 7.63 0.44
N ASN A 109 -3.83 8.26 1.47
CA ASN A 109 -4.26 9.55 2.01
C ASN A 109 -3.06 10.53 2.15
N PRO A 110 -2.32 10.83 1.07
CA PRO A 110 -1.13 11.66 1.15
C PRO A 110 -1.49 13.10 1.56
N ASN A 111 -0.59 13.76 2.29
CA ASN A 111 -0.75 15.16 2.76
C ASN A 111 -2.01 15.42 3.60
N LYS A 112 -2.69 14.37 4.08
CA LYS A 112 -3.83 14.47 4.99
C LYS A 112 -3.34 14.30 6.42
N THR A 113 -3.83 15.15 7.32
CA THR A 113 -3.66 14.95 8.77
C THR A 113 -4.60 13.86 9.22
N ILE A 114 -4.05 12.74 9.67
CA ILE A 114 -4.81 11.58 10.11
C ILE A 114 -4.62 11.40 11.62
N SER A 115 -5.72 11.13 12.33
CA SER A 115 -5.68 10.88 13.77
C SER A 115 -5.21 9.46 14.10
N GLU A 116 -4.64 9.29 15.30
CA GLU A 116 -4.22 7.98 15.82
C GLU A 116 -5.39 7.00 15.88
N ARG A 117 -6.59 7.50 16.22
CA ARG A 117 -7.80 6.69 16.28
C ARG A 117 -8.18 6.15 14.90
N ASP A 118 -8.14 6.98 13.87
CA ASP A 118 -8.48 6.57 12.51
C ASP A 118 -7.44 5.58 11.95
N LEU A 119 -6.16 5.81 12.25
CA LEU A 119 -5.10 4.85 11.91
C LEU A 119 -5.25 3.53 12.67
N ALA A 120 -5.60 3.58 13.95
CA ALA A 120 -5.71 2.39 14.78
C ALA A 120 -6.79 1.44 14.25
N SER A 121 -7.94 1.95 13.81
CA SER A 121 -9.02 1.15 13.22
C SER A 121 -8.60 0.43 11.94
N GLU A 122 -7.68 1.00 11.18
CA GLU A 122 -7.26 0.47 9.87
C GLU A 122 -6.04 -0.45 9.99
N VAL A 123 -5.09 -0.06 10.84
CA VAL A 123 -3.78 -0.72 10.97
C VAL A 123 -3.82 -1.86 11.99
N ASN A 124 -4.59 -1.71 13.07
CA ASN A 124 -4.69 -2.69 14.15
C ASN A 124 -6.13 -2.85 14.68
N PRO A 125 -7.09 -3.25 13.83
CA PRO A 125 -8.52 -3.31 14.19
C PRO A 125 -8.81 -4.22 15.39
N ALA A 126 -7.99 -5.24 15.62
CA ALA A 126 -8.17 -6.17 16.74
C ALA A 126 -7.82 -5.56 18.11
N SER A 127 -6.99 -4.51 18.15
CA SER A 127 -6.60 -3.84 19.39
C SER A 127 -6.23 -2.37 19.14
N PRO A 128 -7.21 -1.53 18.81
CA PRO A 128 -6.98 -0.14 18.44
C PRO A 128 -6.40 0.68 19.62
N ASP A 129 -6.80 0.37 20.86
CA ASP A 129 -6.33 1.09 22.05
C ASP A 129 -4.84 0.88 22.35
N SER A 130 -4.21 -0.14 21.77
CA SER A 130 -2.78 -0.42 21.91
C SER A 130 -1.92 0.27 20.84
N PHE A 131 -2.55 0.95 19.88
CA PHE A 131 -1.88 1.57 18.76
C PHE A 131 -1.30 2.92 19.16
N TYR A 132 -0.02 3.12 18.84
CA TYR A 132 0.68 4.38 19.07
C TYR A 132 1.42 4.77 17.79
N ILE A 133 1.05 5.90 17.18
CA ILE A 133 1.59 6.36 15.89
C ILE A 133 3.12 6.38 15.91
N ARG A 134 3.71 6.99 16.95
CA ARG A 134 5.18 7.15 17.05
C ARG A 134 5.90 5.80 17.09
N LYS A 135 5.34 4.82 17.81
CA LYS A 135 5.89 3.47 17.88
C LYS A 135 5.78 2.77 16.53
N ALA A 136 4.63 2.90 15.86
CA ALA A 136 4.39 2.31 14.56
C ALA A 136 5.35 2.87 13.49
N ILE A 137 5.55 4.19 13.44
CA ILE A 137 6.51 4.85 12.55
C ILE A 137 7.95 4.38 12.84
N CYS A 138 8.35 4.28 14.12
CA CYS A 138 9.67 3.78 14.49
C CYS A 138 9.91 2.34 14.03
N ASN A 139 8.87 1.50 14.01
CA ASN A 139 8.94 0.10 13.60
C ASN A 139 9.08 -0.11 12.09
N LEU A 140 8.95 0.94 11.27
CA LEU A 140 9.09 0.85 9.81
C LEU A 140 10.52 0.53 9.35
N LYS A 141 11.53 0.60 10.23
CA LYS A 141 12.95 0.34 9.90
C LYS A 141 13.49 1.19 8.74
N LEU A 142 12.86 2.33 8.47
CA LEU A 142 13.38 3.35 7.55
C LEU A 142 14.56 4.07 8.18
N ASP A 143 15.44 4.62 7.33
CA ASP A 143 16.50 5.52 7.78
C ASP A 143 15.92 6.67 8.62
N LYS A 144 16.70 7.11 9.62
CA LYS A 144 16.23 8.12 10.59
C LYS A 144 15.93 9.45 9.92
N GLU A 145 16.78 9.91 9.00
CA GLU A 145 16.57 11.16 8.28
C GLU A 145 15.37 11.04 7.36
N LEU A 146 15.29 9.97 6.58
CA LEU A 146 14.15 9.72 5.69
C LEU A 146 12.84 9.70 6.47
N ARG A 147 12.78 8.95 7.58
CA ARG A 147 11.60 8.88 8.44
C ARG A 147 11.20 10.24 9.00
N SER A 148 12.16 11.07 9.38
CA SER A 148 11.89 12.42 9.90
C SER A 148 11.32 13.37 8.84
N LYS A 149 11.70 13.19 7.57
CA LYS A 149 11.17 13.98 6.45
C LYS A 149 9.85 13.41 5.91
N MET A 150 9.69 12.08 5.94
CA MET A 150 8.51 11.37 5.44
C MET A 150 7.29 11.53 6.34
N PHE A 151 7.46 11.67 7.65
CA PHE A 151 6.33 11.76 8.60
C PHE A 151 6.39 13.03 9.43
N THR A 152 5.38 13.89 9.28
CA THR A 152 5.16 15.03 10.18
C THR A 152 4.19 14.62 11.28
N VAL A 153 4.65 14.54 12.52
CA VAL A 153 3.81 14.20 13.68
C VAL A 153 3.35 15.49 14.36
N HIS A 154 2.04 15.74 14.36
CA HIS A 154 1.42 16.89 15.03
C HIS A 154 0.95 16.48 16.44
N GLY A 155 1.55 17.09 17.46
CA GLY A 155 1.25 16.73 18.85
C GLY A 155 1.58 15.27 19.16
N SER A 156 0.72 14.60 19.93
CA SER A 156 0.91 13.19 20.29
C SER A 156 0.16 12.21 19.38
N ASN A 157 -0.94 12.63 18.74
CA ASN A 157 -1.96 11.71 18.21
C ASN A 157 -2.31 11.95 16.73
N GLN A 158 -1.50 12.68 15.97
CA GLN A 158 -1.78 12.95 14.55
C GLN A 158 -0.51 12.83 13.70
N VAL A 159 -0.65 12.41 12.46
CA VAL A 159 0.44 12.31 11.50
C VAL A 159 0.01 12.72 10.09
N VAL A 160 0.94 13.30 9.35
CA VAL A 160 0.86 13.55 7.92
C VAL A 160 2.00 12.78 7.23
N LEU A 161 1.68 12.11 6.14
CA LEU A 161 2.68 11.53 5.24
C LEU A 161 3.07 12.56 4.17
N ASN A 162 4.35 12.88 4.10
CA ASN A 162 4.95 13.67 3.03
C ASN A 162 5.50 12.73 1.96
N THR A 163 5.01 12.84 0.73
CA THR A 163 5.46 12.01 -0.40
C THR A 163 6.56 12.66 -1.22
N GLU A 164 6.84 13.94 -0.99
CA GLU A 164 7.89 14.70 -1.67
C GLU A 164 8.90 15.16 -0.63
N ILE A 165 10.15 14.72 -0.80
CA ILE A 165 11.22 14.95 0.17
C ILE A 165 12.36 15.69 -0.54
N PRO A 166 12.66 16.93 -0.16
CA PRO A 166 13.83 17.63 -0.70
C PRO A 166 15.11 16.94 -0.22
N MET A 167 15.93 16.50 -1.17
CA MET A 167 17.30 16.08 -0.88
C MET A 167 18.15 17.33 -0.82
N THR A 168 18.45 17.75 0.40
CA THR A 168 19.53 18.71 0.63
C THR A 168 20.83 18.00 0.27
N THR A 169 21.37 18.28 -0.91
CA THR A 169 22.78 18.04 -1.22
C THR A 169 23.59 18.90 -0.26
N ASN A 170 23.99 18.33 0.87
CA ASN A 170 25.05 18.93 1.65
C ASN A 170 26.31 18.90 0.76
N ALA A 171 26.57 20.02 0.09
CA ALA A 171 27.86 20.30 -0.51
C ALA A 171 28.89 20.24 0.64
N ALA A 172 29.68 19.18 0.65
CA ALA A 172 30.88 19.06 1.46
C ALA A 172 32.07 19.65 0.68
#